data_AF-A0A382YVN2-F1
#
_entry.id   AF-A0A382YVN2-F1
#
_cell.length_a   1.000
_cell.length_b   1.000
_cell.length_c   1.000
_cell.angle_alpha   90.00
_cell.angle_beta   90.00
_cell.angle_gamma   90.00
#
_symmetry.space_group_name_H-M   'P 1'
#
loop_
_entity.id
_entity.type
_entity.pdbx_description
1 polymer ?
#
loop_
_entity_poly.entity_id
_entity_poly.type
_entity_poly.pdbx_seq_one_letter_code
_entity_poly.pdbx_strand_id
1 'polypeptide(L)'
;VILGAGLGLMLTSAGQAFTLLLMIGAGTGMIYILRWFWWRINAYTEIVAMISSIIIAGYFNFGDSPLEGWQKIVIGALLTTVVWILATYFTQPDDDETLRNFVKKVNPGGPGWTKYSDGISSEPWPVPNGILCMLFGCVAVYGFLLGVGQLIYGHIESGSILCGLGVVSSIGLSKIWK
;
A
#
# COMPACT_ATOMS: atom_id res chain seq x y z
N VAL A 1 6.54 22.64 0.26
CA VAL A 1 7.67 23.05 -0.59
C VAL A 1 8.85 23.56 0.23
N ILE A 2 8.69 24.59 1.07
CA ILE A 2 9.80 25.17 1.87
C ILE A 2 10.42 24.14 2.83
N LEU A 3 9.60 23.37 3.56
CA LEU A 3 10.07 22.29 4.44
C LEU A 3 10.77 21.15 3.67
N GLY A 4 10.29 20.82 2.47
CA GLY A 4 10.90 19.80 1.61
C GLY A 4 12.25 20.26 1.01
N ALA A 5 12.36 21.54 0.65
CA ALA A 5 13.62 22.14 0.21
C ALA A 5 14.65 22.21 1.34
N GLY A 6 14.22 22.53 2.57
CA GLY A 6 15.08 22.52 3.75
C GLY A 6 15.59 21.12 4.11
N LEU A 7 14.73 20.11 4.07
CA LEU A 7 15.13 18.71 4.23
C LEU A 7 16.09 18.27 3.11
N GLY A 8 15.84 18.69 1.88
CA GLY A 8 16.73 18.43 0.74
C GLY A 8 18.16 18.94 0.93
N LEU A 9 18.33 20.09 1.60
CA LEU A 9 19.66 20.66 1.92
C LEU A 9 20.37 19.95 3.08
N MET A 10 19.61 19.29 3.96
CA MET A 10 20.16 18.49 5.07
C MET A 10 20.50 17.05 4.65
N LEU A 11 19.98 16.57 3.52
CA LEU A 11 20.21 15.23 3.00
C LEU A 11 21.54 15.16 2.24
N THR A 12 22.50 14.41 2.79
CA THR A 12 23.83 14.24 2.20
C THR A 12 23.90 13.17 1.12
N SER A 13 22.86 12.33 0.98
CA SER A 13 22.83 11.21 0.04
C SER A 13 21.45 11.00 -0.61
N ALA A 14 21.45 10.72 -1.91
CA ALA A 14 20.25 10.32 -2.66
C ALA A 14 19.58 9.04 -2.08
N GLY A 15 20.39 8.13 -1.52
CA GLY A 15 19.86 6.93 -0.86
C GLY A 15 19.07 7.24 0.41
N GLN A 16 19.49 8.27 1.16
CA GLN A 16 18.77 8.74 2.34
C GLN A 16 17.45 9.40 1.95
N ALA A 17 17.45 10.22 0.89
CA ALA A 17 16.22 10.82 0.34
C ALA A 17 15.22 9.74 -0.12
N PHE A 18 15.70 8.71 -0.82
CA PHE A 18 14.87 7.60 -1.27
C PHE A 18 14.31 6.78 -0.10
N THR A 19 15.15 6.48 0.91
CA THR A 19 14.72 5.77 2.12
C THR A 19 13.65 6.55 2.88
N LEU A 20 13.82 7.86 3.01
CA LEU A 20 12.84 8.74 3.64
C LEU A 20 11.50 8.72 2.87
N LEU A 21 11.55 8.80 1.54
CA LEU A 21 10.37 8.74 0.69
C LEU A 21 9.64 7.40 0.83
N LEU A 22 10.37 6.28 0.76
CA LEU A 22 9.80 4.95 0.96
C LEU A 22 9.19 4.79 2.35
N MET A 23 9.82 5.33 3.38
CA MET A 23 9.35 5.22 4.76
C MET A 23 8.06 6.00 5.01
N ILE A 24 7.95 7.22 4.46
CA ILE A 24 6.72 8.03 4.51
C ILE A 24 5.61 7.35 3.67
N GLY A 25 5.95 6.86 2.49
CA GLY A 25 5.01 6.20 1.58
C GLY A 25 4.49 4.86 2.09
N ALA A 26 5.33 4.05 2.72
CA ALA A 26 4.96 2.71 3.22
C ALA A 26 3.91 2.78 4.33
N GLY A 27 4.04 3.74 5.26
CA GLY A 27 3.08 3.91 6.37
C GLY A 27 1.73 4.49 5.93
N THR A 28 1.76 5.48 5.03
CA THR A 28 0.55 6.19 4.59
C THR A 28 -0.19 5.47 3.46
N GLY A 29 0.52 4.71 2.63
CA GLY A 29 -0.03 3.97 1.48
C GLY A 29 -1.17 3.03 1.86
N MET A 30 -1.04 2.33 3.00
CA MET A 30 -2.08 1.42 3.48
C MET A 30 -3.40 2.15 3.73
N ILE A 31 -3.36 3.33 4.36
CA ILE A 31 -4.54 4.12 4.73
C ILE A 31 -5.30 4.58 3.49
N TYR A 32 -4.59 5.00 2.44
CA TYR A 32 -5.21 5.44 1.20
C TYR A 32 -6.04 4.33 0.54
N ILE A 33 -5.54 3.09 0.60
CA ILE A 33 -6.29 1.92 0.10
C ILE A 33 -7.46 1.63 1.05
N LEU A 34 -7.19 1.59 2.35
CA LEU A 34 -8.17 1.20 3.36
C LEU A 34 -9.34 2.18 3.47
N ARG A 35 -9.15 3.47 3.17
CA ARG A 35 -10.22 4.49 3.11
C ARG A 35 -11.38 4.08 2.20
N TRP A 36 -11.09 3.44 1.08
CA TRP A 36 -12.12 3.00 0.14
C TRP A 36 -12.95 1.83 0.69
N PHE A 37 -12.38 1.03 1.59
CA PHE A 37 -12.98 -0.22 2.07
C PHE A 37 -13.44 -0.18 3.53
N TRP A 38 -13.05 0.84 4.29
CA TRP A 38 -13.35 0.95 5.72
C TRP A 38 -13.90 2.33 6.09
N TRP A 39 -15.20 2.40 6.33
CA TRP A 39 -15.96 3.62 6.68
C TRP A 39 -15.46 4.39 7.92
N ARG A 40 -14.62 3.78 8.77
CA ARG A 40 -14.09 4.44 9.97
C ARG A 40 -12.92 5.38 9.69
N ILE A 41 -12.28 5.27 8.53
CA ILE A 41 -11.12 6.09 8.19
C ILE A 41 -11.59 7.46 7.74
N ASN A 42 -11.44 8.42 8.64
CA ASN A 42 -11.77 9.83 8.43
C ASN A 42 -10.53 10.63 7.98
N ALA A 43 -10.71 11.81 7.39
CA ALA A 43 -9.66 12.78 7.05
C ALA A 43 -8.73 13.09 8.25
N TYR A 44 -9.25 13.12 9.47
CA TYR A 44 -8.42 13.28 10.68
C TYR A 44 -7.42 12.14 10.87
N THR A 45 -7.82 10.89 10.60
CA THR A 45 -6.93 9.72 10.72
C THR A 45 -5.79 9.78 9.71
N GLU A 46 -6.07 10.29 8.52
CA GLU A 46 -5.09 10.55 7.47
C GLU A 46 -4.09 11.63 7.87
N ILE A 47 -4.57 12.77 8.40
CA ILE A 47 -3.70 13.85 8.86
C ILE A 47 -2.79 13.37 9.98
N VAL A 48 -3.33 12.65 10.97
CA VAL A 48 -2.54 12.09 12.08
C VAL A 48 -1.51 11.09 11.57
N ALA A 49 -1.86 10.27 10.59
CA ALA A 49 -0.93 9.33 9.98
C ALA A 49 0.19 10.02 9.19
N MET A 50 -0.13 11.06 8.42
CA MET A 50 0.88 11.82 7.69
C MET A 50 1.86 12.49 8.66
N ILE A 51 1.36 13.15 9.70
CA ILE A 51 2.21 13.82 10.70
C ILE A 51 3.06 12.79 11.46
N SER A 52 2.46 11.69 11.93
CA SER A 52 3.21 10.64 12.64
C SER A 52 4.24 9.96 11.75
N SER A 53 3.95 9.73 10.47
CA SER A 53 4.92 9.17 9.52
C SER A 53 6.14 10.06 9.32
N ILE A 54 5.96 11.39 9.28
CA ILE A 54 7.07 12.34 9.18
C ILE A 54 7.90 12.33 10.46
N ILE A 55 7.27 12.31 11.64
CA ILE A 55 7.96 12.26 12.93
C ILE A 55 8.77 10.97 13.07
N ILE A 56 8.15 9.83 12.76
CA ILE A 56 8.78 8.51 12.81
C ILE A 56 9.93 8.44 11.81
N ALA A 57 9.72 8.88 10.56
CA ALA A 57 10.75 8.87 9.54
C ALA A 57 11.94 9.79 9.88
N GLY A 58 11.67 10.94 10.50
CA GLY A 58 12.68 11.83 11.04
C GLY A 58 13.48 11.19 12.17
N TYR A 59 12.80 10.56 13.14
CA TYR A 59 13.46 9.88 14.26
C TYR A 59 14.40 8.76 13.79
N PHE A 60 13.99 7.93 12.83
CA PHE A 60 14.84 6.84 12.33
C PHE A 60 15.95 7.28 11.36
N ASN A 61 15.77 8.41 10.65
CA ASN A 61 16.81 8.96 9.76
C ASN A 61 17.87 9.77 10.51
N PHE A 62 17.48 10.53 11.54
CA PHE A 62 18.39 11.41 12.29
C PHE A 62 18.82 10.82 13.64
N GLY A 63 18.12 9.81 14.16
CA GLY A 63 18.55 9.06 15.33
C GLY A 63 19.66 8.08 14.98
N ASP A 64 20.67 8.01 15.83
CA ASP A 64 21.83 7.10 15.74
C ASP A 64 21.42 5.64 16.04
N SER A 65 20.49 5.12 15.25
CA SER A 65 20.03 3.74 15.36
C SER A 65 20.93 2.83 14.52
N PRO A 66 21.50 1.75 15.11
CA PRO A 66 22.37 0.78 14.43
C PRO A 66 21.63 -0.14 13.45
N LEU A 67 20.43 0.25 13.00
CA LEU A 67 19.53 -0.55 12.17
C LEU A 67 19.82 -0.32 10.68
N GLU A 68 19.73 -1.39 9.90
CA GLU A 68 19.88 -1.33 8.44
C GLU A 68 18.70 -0.59 7.78
N GLY A 69 18.90 -0.05 6.57
CA GLY A 69 17.89 0.77 5.87
C GLY A 69 16.54 0.07 5.67
N TRP A 70 16.54 -1.24 5.36
CA TRP A 70 15.29 -2.01 5.21
C TRP A 70 14.57 -2.19 6.54
N GLN A 71 15.31 -2.38 7.64
CA GLN A 71 14.73 -2.51 8.99
C GLN A 71 14.04 -1.21 9.40
N LYS A 72 14.67 -0.06 9.12
CA LYS A 72 14.08 1.26 9.37
C LYS A 72 12.74 1.40 8.65
N ILE A 73 12.68 1.03 7.37
CA ILE A 73 11.43 1.11 6.57
C ILE A 73 10.35 0.20 7.16
N VAL A 74 10.66 -1.07 7.43
CA VAL A 74 9.68 -2.04 7.95
C VAL A 74 9.17 -1.64 9.33
N ILE A 75 10.06 -1.29 10.25
CA ILE A 75 9.70 -0.90 11.62
C ILE A 75 8.92 0.42 11.60
N GLY A 76 9.32 1.40 10.79
CA GLY A 76 8.57 2.65 10.65
C GLY A 76 7.19 2.47 10.06
N ALA A 77 7.04 1.59 9.06
CA ALA A 77 5.74 1.24 8.49
C ALA A 77 4.84 0.55 9.53
N LEU A 78 5.38 -0.34 10.36
CA LEU A 78 4.62 -0.98 11.44
C LEU A 78 4.20 0.04 12.52
N LEU A 79 5.11 0.90 12.95
CA LEU A 79 4.81 1.92 13.97
C LEU A 79 3.76 2.91 13.48
N THR A 80 3.90 3.43 12.25
CA THR A 80 2.88 4.29 11.64
C THR A 80 1.55 3.57 11.54
N THR A 81 1.57 2.27 11.22
CA THR A 81 0.36 1.43 11.19
C THR A 81 -0.37 1.39 12.53
N VAL A 82 0.37 1.14 13.61
CA VAL A 82 -0.20 1.14 14.96
C VAL A 82 -0.75 2.53 15.33
N VAL A 83 -0.02 3.60 15.02
CA VAL A 83 -0.43 4.97 15.35
C VAL A 83 -1.74 5.36 14.66
N TRP A 84 -1.87 5.12 13.35
CA TRP A 84 -3.10 5.49 12.64
C TRP A 84 -4.28 4.57 13.02
N ILE A 85 -4.04 3.29 13.32
CA ILE A 85 -5.09 2.40 13.85
C ILE A 85 -5.63 2.95 15.17
N LEU A 86 -4.74 3.30 16.10
CA LEU A 86 -5.14 3.93 17.36
C LEU A 86 -5.90 5.24 17.12
N ALA A 87 -5.39 6.10 16.24
CA ALA A 87 -6.08 7.35 15.87
C ALA A 87 -7.47 7.09 15.29
N THR A 88 -7.65 6.03 14.50
CA THR A 88 -8.94 5.63 13.90
C THR A 88 -9.95 5.21 14.96
N TYR A 89 -9.50 4.54 16.03
CA TYR A 89 -10.36 4.17 17.15
C TYR A 89 -10.69 5.34 18.08
N PHE A 90 -9.77 6.29 18.25
CA PHE A 90 -9.99 7.47 19.10
C PHE A 90 -10.78 8.59 18.42
N THR A 91 -10.74 8.67 17.09
CA THR A 91 -11.42 9.73 16.34
C THR A 91 -12.89 9.39 16.11
N GLN A 92 -13.78 10.37 16.22
CA GLN A 92 -15.19 10.19 15.89
C GLN A 92 -15.36 9.89 14.39
N PRO A 93 -16.23 8.92 14.03
CA PRO A 93 -16.57 8.66 12.64
C PRO A 93 -17.30 9.87 12.03
N ASP A 94 -17.24 9.99 10.70
CA ASP A 94 -18.02 10.99 9.96
C ASP A 94 -19.53 10.77 10.10
N ASP A 95 -20.28 11.84 9.82
CA ASP A 95 -21.73 11.85 9.98
C ASP A 95 -22.42 10.79 9.11
N ASP A 96 -23.40 10.10 9.68
CA ASP A 96 -24.07 8.94 9.06
C ASP A 96 -24.73 9.32 7.72
N GLU A 97 -25.20 10.57 7.57
CA GLU A 97 -25.79 11.08 6.33
C GLU A 97 -24.77 11.16 5.19
N THR A 98 -23.55 11.61 5.48
CA THR A 98 -22.46 11.68 4.50
C THR A 98 -22.01 10.30 4.05
N LEU A 99 -21.90 9.34 4.98
CA LEU A 99 -21.54 7.95 4.70
C LEU A 99 -22.59 7.28 3.81
N ARG A 100 -23.88 7.45 4.11
CA ARG A 100 -24.98 6.93 3.28
C ARG A 100 -24.98 7.53 1.88
N ASN A 101 -24.76 8.84 1.75
CA ASN A 101 -24.66 9.52 0.46
C ASN A 101 -23.44 9.04 -0.35
N PHE A 102 -22.32 8.74 0.30
CA PHE A 102 -21.14 8.15 -0.34
C PHE A 102 -21.44 6.73 -0.86
N VAL A 103 -22.03 5.87 -0.03
CA VAL A 103 -22.41 4.50 -0.43
C VAL A 103 -23.39 4.52 -1.61
N LYS A 104 -24.39 5.41 -1.60
CA LYS A 104 -25.35 5.54 -2.71
C LYS A 104 -24.71 5.99 -4.03
N LYS A 105 -23.67 6.83 -3.98
CA LYS A 105 -23.01 7.34 -5.19
C LYS A 105 -21.94 6.42 -5.74
N VAL A 106 -21.18 5.77 -4.85
CA VAL A 106 -19.95 5.04 -5.23
C VAL A 106 -20.15 3.52 -5.19
N ASN A 107 -21.14 3.03 -4.44
CA ASN A 107 -21.36 1.61 -4.15
C ASN A 107 -20.03 0.87 -3.88
N PRO A 108 -19.26 1.31 -2.87
CA PRO A 108 -18.01 0.66 -2.51
C PRO A 108 -18.35 -0.72 -1.95
N GLY A 109 -18.31 -1.74 -2.80
CA GLY A 109 -18.56 -3.12 -2.36
C GLY A 109 -17.64 -3.51 -1.20
N GLY A 110 -18.09 -4.46 -0.37
CA GLY A 110 -17.27 -5.09 0.66
C GLY A 110 -17.88 -5.10 2.07
N PRO A 111 -17.27 -5.84 3.01
CA PRO A 111 -17.78 -6.04 4.37
C PRO A 111 -17.70 -4.79 5.25
N GLY A 112 -16.84 -3.83 4.92
CA GLY A 112 -16.73 -2.58 5.68
C GLY A 112 -17.99 -1.72 5.58
N TRP A 113 -18.64 -1.68 4.42
CA TRP A 113 -19.79 -0.80 4.18
C TRP A 113 -21.15 -1.48 4.44
N THR A 114 -21.17 -2.74 4.91
CA THR A 114 -22.39 -3.53 5.12
C THR A 114 -23.40 -2.84 6.04
N LYS A 115 -22.96 -2.05 7.02
CA LYS A 115 -23.84 -1.31 7.95
C LYS A 115 -24.66 -0.19 7.26
N TYR A 116 -24.12 0.38 6.17
CA TYR A 116 -24.70 1.53 5.45
C TYR A 116 -25.17 1.18 4.04
N SER A 117 -24.98 -0.08 3.63
CA SER A 117 -25.58 -0.67 2.44
C SER A 117 -27.08 -0.86 2.69
N ASP A 118 -27.92 -0.09 2.00
CA ASP A 118 -29.39 -0.22 2.05
C ASP A 118 -29.90 -1.52 1.35
N GLY A 119 -29.10 -2.59 1.31
CA GLY A 119 -29.45 -3.89 0.72
C GLY A 119 -29.33 -3.97 -0.80
N ILE A 120 -28.74 -2.98 -1.47
CA ILE A 120 -28.74 -2.83 -2.95
C ILE A 120 -27.47 -3.41 -3.61
N SER A 121 -26.59 -4.12 -2.89
CA SER A 121 -25.39 -4.70 -3.50
C SER A 121 -25.72 -6.01 -4.23
N SER A 122 -26.21 -5.87 -5.46
CA SER A 122 -26.43 -6.97 -6.42
C SER A 122 -25.19 -7.31 -7.25
N GLU A 123 -24.14 -6.49 -7.19
CA GLU A 123 -22.89 -6.74 -7.92
C GLU A 123 -21.83 -7.43 -7.03
N PRO A 124 -21.14 -8.46 -7.56
CA PRO A 124 -20.10 -9.16 -6.84
C PRO A 124 -18.95 -8.21 -6.49
N TRP A 125 -18.43 -8.33 -5.27
CA TRP A 125 -17.35 -7.48 -4.78
C TRP A 125 -16.09 -7.62 -5.67
N PRO A 126 -15.63 -6.57 -6.37
CA PRO A 126 -14.55 -6.70 -7.37
C PRO A 126 -13.15 -6.78 -6.74
N VAL A 127 -13.01 -6.44 -5.46
CA VAL A 127 -11.69 -6.25 -4.80
C VAL A 127 -10.92 -7.55 -4.63
N PRO A 128 -11.50 -8.68 -4.17
CA PRO A 128 -10.76 -9.94 -4.06
C PRO A 128 -10.20 -10.39 -5.41
N ASN A 129 -11.00 -10.29 -6.48
CA ASN A 129 -10.56 -10.59 -7.84
C ASN A 129 -9.46 -9.60 -8.28
N GLY A 130 -9.58 -8.32 -7.97
CA GLY A 130 -8.56 -7.32 -8.23
C GLY A 130 -7.22 -7.61 -7.53
N ILE A 131 -7.24 -8.02 -6.26
CA ILE A 131 -6.02 -8.39 -5.50
C ILE A 131 -5.38 -9.65 -6.09
N LEU A 132 -6.19 -10.65 -6.45
CA LEU A 132 -5.69 -11.85 -7.13
C LEU A 132 -5.05 -11.50 -8.47
N CYS A 133 -5.70 -10.65 -9.27
CA CYS A 133 -5.14 -10.14 -10.52
C CYS A 133 -3.82 -9.38 -10.29
N MET A 134 -3.73 -8.55 -9.25
CA MET A 134 -2.49 -7.87 -8.88
C MET A 134 -1.37 -8.87 -8.55
N LEU A 135 -1.66 -9.89 -7.75
CA LEU A 135 -0.68 -10.94 -7.40
C LEU A 135 -0.20 -11.70 -8.63
N PHE A 136 -1.12 -12.19 -9.47
CA PHE A 136 -0.76 -12.89 -10.72
C PHE A 136 0.00 -11.99 -11.69
N GLY A 137 -0.36 -10.70 -11.77
CA GLY A 137 0.37 -9.70 -12.54
C GLY A 137 1.80 -9.50 -12.04
N CYS A 138 2.00 -9.34 -10.73
CA CYS A 138 3.32 -9.22 -10.11
C CYS A 138 4.17 -10.46 -10.37
N VAL A 139 3.63 -11.66 -10.16
CA VAL A 139 4.35 -12.92 -10.41
C VAL A 139 4.69 -13.06 -11.90
N ALA A 140 3.79 -12.68 -12.80
CA ALA A 140 4.05 -12.68 -14.24
C ALA A 140 5.22 -11.76 -14.60
N VAL A 141 5.17 -10.50 -14.18
CA VAL A 141 6.20 -9.49 -14.49
C VAL A 141 7.56 -9.90 -13.92
N TYR A 142 7.62 -10.28 -12.64
CA TYR A 142 8.87 -10.72 -12.03
C TYR A 142 9.38 -12.05 -12.61
N GLY A 143 8.48 -12.98 -12.92
CA GLY A 143 8.82 -14.25 -13.56
C GLY A 143 9.48 -14.05 -14.93
N PHE A 144 8.92 -13.18 -15.78
CA PHE A 144 9.55 -12.85 -17.06
C PHE A 144 10.84 -12.05 -16.90
N LEU A 145 10.86 -11.03 -16.03
CA LEU A 145 12.03 -10.18 -15.85
C LEU A 145 13.24 -10.96 -15.31
N LEU A 146 13.03 -11.77 -14.27
CA LEU A 146 14.09 -12.62 -13.70
C LEU A 146 14.40 -13.82 -14.61
N GLY A 147 13.37 -14.41 -15.24
CA GLY A 147 13.54 -15.56 -16.13
C GLY A 147 14.38 -15.21 -17.36
N VAL A 148 14.04 -14.13 -18.07
CA VAL A 148 14.83 -13.62 -19.19
C VAL A 148 16.23 -13.24 -18.74
N GLY A 149 16.37 -12.61 -17.56
CA GLY A 149 17.67 -12.32 -16.96
C GLY A 149 18.54 -13.57 -16.82
N GLN A 150 18.01 -14.64 -16.23
CA GLN A 150 18.74 -15.90 -16.02
C GLN A 150 19.11 -16.60 -17.34
N LEU A 151 18.25 -16.52 -18.36
CA LEU A 151 18.56 -17.03 -19.70
C LEU A 151 19.75 -16.30 -20.33
N ILE A 152 19.83 -14.97 -20.16
CA ILE A 152 20.96 -14.16 -20.65
C ILE A 152 22.27 -14.54 -19.94
N TYR A 153 22.21 -14.86 -18.64
CA TYR A 153 23.37 -15.31 -17.87
C TYR A 153 23.77 -16.78 -18.13
N GLY A 154 23.08 -17.48 -19.03
CA GLY A 154 23.38 -18.87 -19.41
C GLY A 154 22.81 -19.93 -18.47
N HIS A 155 22.03 -19.54 -17.46
CA HIS A 155 21.33 -20.46 -16.56
C HIS A 155 19.97 -20.86 -17.17
N ILE A 156 20.01 -21.78 -18.13
CA ILE A 156 18.86 -22.18 -18.95
C ILE A 156 17.75 -22.84 -18.11
N GLU A 157 18.11 -23.67 -17.13
CA GLU A 157 17.13 -24.38 -16.30
C GLU A 157 16.32 -23.42 -15.42
N SER A 158 16.99 -22.56 -14.64
CA SER A 158 16.33 -21.59 -13.76
C SER A 158 15.52 -20.57 -14.55
N GLY A 159 16.09 -20.06 -15.66
CA GLY A 159 15.41 -19.11 -16.53
C GLY A 159 14.12 -19.66 -17.14
N SER A 160 14.16 -20.92 -17.60
CA SER A 160 12.99 -21.59 -18.18
C SER A 160 11.87 -21.83 -17.16
N ILE A 161 12.22 -22.20 -15.92
CA ILE A 161 11.24 -22.37 -14.83
C ILE A 161 10.57 -21.03 -14.47
N LEU A 162 11.36 -19.96 -14.34
CA LEU A 162 10.86 -18.61 -14.02
C LEU A 162 9.97 -18.05 -15.14
N CYS A 163 10.37 -18.23 -16.40
CA CYS A 163 9.52 -17.87 -17.54
C CYS A 163 8.24 -18.71 -17.59
N GLY A 164 8.31 -20.01 -17.31
CA GLY A 164 7.14 -20.89 -17.21
C GLY A 164 6.15 -20.43 -16.15
N LEU A 165 6.65 -20.08 -14.95
CA LEU A 165 5.84 -19.51 -13.88
C LEU A 165 5.18 -18.19 -14.31
N GLY A 166 5.91 -17.36 -15.07
CA GLY A 166 5.40 -16.13 -15.65
C GLY A 166 4.21 -16.37 -16.58
N VAL A 167 4.35 -17.32 -17.51
CA VAL A 167 3.30 -17.72 -18.46
C VAL A 167 2.07 -18.26 -17.73
N VAL A 168 2.24 -19.16 -16.76
CA VAL A 168 1.13 -19.72 -15.97
C VAL A 168 0.37 -18.61 -15.23
N SER A 169 1.09 -17.65 -14.66
CA SER A 169 0.50 -16.52 -13.95
C SER A 169 -0.25 -15.58 -14.89
N SER A 170 0.26 -15.32 -16.10
CA SER A 170 -0.44 -14.56 -17.14
C SER A 170 -1.72 -15.26 -17.62
N ILE A 171 -1.71 -16.58 -17.77
CA ILE A 171 -2.91 -17.35 -18.11
C ILE A 171 -3.93 -17.27 -16.97
N GLY A 172 -3.50 -17.44 -15.71
CA GLY A 172 -4.35 -17.29 -14.53
C GLY A 172 -5.01 -15.90 -14.47
N LEU A 173 -4.24 -14.84 -14.71
CA LEU A 173 -4.73 -13.47 -14.80
C LEU A 173 -5.83 -13.31 -15.86
N SER A 174 -5.60 -13.82 -17.07
CA SER A 174 -6.57 -13.72 -18.18
C SER A 174 -7.89 -14.44 -17.91
N LYS A 175 -7.87 -15.47 -17.04
CA LYS A 175 -9.04 -16.27 -16.67
C LYS A 175 -9.84 -15.64 -15.53
N ILE A 176 -9.18 -14.93 -14.60
CA ILE A 176 -9.80 -14.23 -13.46
C ILE A 176 -10.37 -12.87 -13.89
N TRP A 177 -9.79 -12.26 -14.92
CA TRP A 177 -10.26 -10.97 -15.46
C TRP A 177 -11.55 -11.10 -16.30
N LYS A 178 -11.82 -12.28 -16.85
CA LYS A 178 -13.07 -12.59 -17.57
C LYS A 178 -14.20 -12.88 -16.60
#